data_AF-A0A1Y0VSV3-F1
#
_entry.id   AF-A0A1Y0VSV3-F1
#
_cell.length_a   1.000
_cell.length_b   1.000
_cell.length_c   1.000
_cell.angle_alpha   90.00
_cell.angle_beta   90.00
_cell.angle_gamma   90.00
#
_symmetry.space_group_name_H-M   'P 1'
#
loop_
_entity.id
_entity.type
_entity.pdbx_description
1 polymer ?
#
loop_
_entity_poly.entity_id
_entity_poly.type
_entity_poly.pdbx_seq_one_letter_code
_entity_poly.pdbx_strand_id
1 'polypeptide(L)'
;MYVILDRNLERIGSLSNEGGTPFWGDEVSIQIADQDADITPSDVPVSYNIGTEQTNQKNWNHTLNSINIPYGYPDTDKIVIGSSLAYQDPTNNRWYVMRLTDIDDGFTPSGVHYKSAIGINLSIWDMLHTKTNAWNNDDPSWHDGAGDVYLKQVVGALLEGTGWVPGEIDYSGDALGITISGMDNAQSQLQNICKAFNCEIDAYVLFNSAGQIVEKRIDFVNELGVDEGRTIRFGDDLIDMKRKTTDANLITRLYPYNVDGTGIESVNGGKGYVEDEEANNLYSSGVLNIDGAKFLEGTVQSSTIANLSSLKDWAKTQVLPKFNHPRINYEITLSNNFTAGLGDTIRILDPKMVPEAGVKSRVIQRTISQADPNQNKVIVGEFATLQVITPSIIQQIQNDINNNVRELINDLRNGTKTASVQLITPTGKSWSKEDSSKTIIARVFVDGTNLTSYLSQSAFIWTKTNTVTGVHDLIWEEKHKDDGYQVTLDDGDVGNITCTIEGDYLKTEAELSISIDNSLFFDKNGWIYQKIIGVMPLQAHSSTNGTMKLIRC
;
A
#
# COMPACT_ATOMS: atom_id res chain seq x y z
N MET A 1 19.01 18.63 2.66
CA MET A 1 19.97 19.73 2.34
C MET A 1 19.97 19.96 0.84
N TYR A 2 20.05 21.21 0.38
CA TYR A 2 20.25 21.54 -1.03
C TYR A 2 21.63 22.16 -1.28
N VAL A 3 22.23 21.83 -2.42
CA VAL A 3 23.43 22.50 -2.93
C VAL A 3 23.00 23.52 -3.99
N ILE A 4 23.43 24.78 -3.84
CA ILE A 4 23.12 25.83 -4.81
C ILE A 4 24.18 25.80 -5.89
N LEU A 5 23.72 25.69 -7.13
CA LEU A 5 24.53 25.69 -8.34
C LEU A 5 24.25 26.96 -9.14
N ASP A 6 25.29 27.56 -9.72
CA ASP A 6 25.13 28.68 -10.64
C ASP A 6 24.62 28.23 -12.03
N ARG A 7 24.57 29.15 -12.99
CA ARG A 7 24.15 28.86 -14.37
C ARG A 7 25.09 27.88 -15.10
N ASN A 8 26.34 27.78 -14.67
CA ASN A 8 27.34 26.87 -15.22
C ASN A 8 27.40 25.55 -14.44
N LEU A 9 26.47 25.34 -13.51
CA LEU A 9 26.40 24.17 -12.62
C LEU A 9 27.57 24.08 -11.63
N GLU A 10 28.24 25.20 -11.35
CA GLU A 10 29.27 25.29 -10.33
C GLU A 10 28.65 25.53 -8.96
N ARG A 11 29.17 24.86 -7.93
CA ARG A 11 28.68 25.02 -6.56
C ARG A 11 29.02 26.40 -6.02
N ILE A 12 28.00 27.15 -5.63
CA ILE A 12 28.14 28.51 -5.07
C ILE A 12 27.61 28.66 -3.65
N GLY A 13 26.84 27.70 -3.13
CA GLY A 13 26.29 27.77 -1.77
C GLY A 13 25.50 26.53 -1.37
N SER A 14 24.75 26.63 -0.28
CA SER A 14 23.87 25.54 0.19
C SER A 14 22.71 26.03 1.05
N LEU A 15 21.60 25.30 1.00
CA LEU A 15 20.46 25.48 1.90
C LEU A 15 20.41 24.33 2.90
N SER A 16 20.33 24.66 4.19
CA SER A 16 20.33 23.68 5.29
C SER A 16 19.58 24.20 6.51
N ASN A 17 18.76 23.33 7.10
CA ASN A 17 18.06 23.60 8.37
C ASN A 17 18.91 23.22 9.61
N GLU A 18 20.08 22.62 9.40
CA GLU A 18 21.04 22.24 10.46
C GLU A 18 22.18 23.26 10.63
N GLY A 19 22.02 24.46 10.07
CA GLY A 19 23.00 25.55 10.10
C GLY A 19 23.36 26.04 8.69
N GLY A 20 23.43 27.37 8.51
CA GLY A 20 23.63 28.01 7.21
C GLY A 20 22.43 28.82 6.78
N THR A 21 22.06 28.74 5.50
CA THR A 21 20.88 29.41 4.93
C THR A 21 19.66 28.48 5.07
N PRO A 22 18.70 28.77 5.97
CA PRO A 22 17.54 27.91 6.21
C PRO A 22 16.51 28.05 5.09
N PHE A 23 15.59 27.10 5.04
CA PHE A 23 14.48 27.10 4.08
C PHE A 23 13.25 26.39 4.66
N TRP A 24 12.07 26.65 4.08
CA TRP A 24 10.83 25.97 4.47
C TRP A 24 9.86 25.80 3.30
N GLY A 25 8.90 24.90 3.48
CA GLY A 25 7.84 24.65 2.50
C GLY A 25 8.39 24.16 1.16
N ASP A 26 9.51 23.43 1.19
CA ASP A 26 10.03 22.80 0.00
C ASP A 26 9.17 21.60 -0.37
N GLU A 27 8.82 21.50 -1.64
CA GLU A 27 8.01 20.42 -2.17
C GLU A 27 8.60 19.96 -3.51
N VAL A 28 9.23 18.78 -3.51
CA VAL A 28 9.74 18.14 -4.73
C VAL A 28 8.80 17.00 -5.11
N SER A 29 8.23 17.06 -6.30
CA SER A 29 7.37 16.01 -6.84
C SER A 29 8.07 15.25 -7.96
N ILE A 30 7.99 13.93 -7.93
CA ILE A 30 8.47 13.04 -8.98
C ILE A 30 7.34 12.09 -9.36
N GLN A 31 7.12 11.90 -10.65
CA GLN A 31 6.13 10.97 -11.18
C GLN A 31 6.70 10.16 -12.35
N ILE A 32 6.28 8.91 -12.45
CA ILE A 32 6.54 8.00 -13.60
C ILE A 32 5.28 7.75 -14.42
N ALA A 33 4.11 8.02 -13.84
CA ALA A 33 2.83 7.89 -14.50
C ALA A 33 1.81 8.88 -13.95
N ASP A 34 0.83 9.20 -14.77
CA ASP A 34 -0.28 10.07 -14.37
C ASP A 34 -1.23 9.34 -13.40
N GLN A 35 -1.85 10.12 -12.51
CA GLN A 35 -3.00 9.63 -11.75
C GLN A 35 -4.17 9.45 -12.70
N ASP A 36 -4.84 8.31 -12.61
CA ASP A 36 -5.75 7.88 -13.67
C ASP A 36 -7.16 8.48 -13.56
N ALA A 37 -7.25 9.81 -13.69
CA ALA A 37 -8.51 10.55 -13.81
C ALA A 37 -8.88 10.90 -15.26
N ASP A 38 -7.90 10.94 -16.18
CA ASP A 38 -8.05 11.61 -17.48
C ASP A 38 -7.65 10.77 -18.71
N ILE A 39 -7.31 9.48 -18.59
CA ILE A 39 -7.07 8.67 -19.80
C ILE A 39 -8.40 8.26 -20.42
N THR A 40 -8.41 8.30 -21.74
CA THR A 40 -9.50 7.90 -22.62
C THR A 40 -9.13 6.61 -23.34
N PRO A 41 -10.08 5.90 -23.98
CA PRO A 41 -9.76 4.72 -24.77
C PRO A 41 -8.64 4.94 -25.82
N SER A 42 -8.50 6.15 -26.35
CA SER A 42 -7.43 6.52 -27.30
C SER A 42 -6.03 6.59 -26.70
N ASP A 43 -5.90 6.68 -25.37
CA ASP A 43 -4.60 6.72 -24.69
C ASP A 43 -4.01 5.33 -24.47
N VAL A 44 -4.79 4.26 -24.70
CA VAL A 44 -4.31 2.89 -24.59
C VAL A 44 -3.38 2.57 -25.77
N PRO A 45 -2.12 2.18 -25.52
CA PRO A 45 -1.20 1.87 -26.60
C PRO A 45 -1.70 0.69 -27.43
N VAL A 46 -1.42 0.77 -28.72
CA VAL A 46 -1.80 -0.20 -29.77
C VAL A 46 -0.81 -1.36 -29.88
N SER A 47 0.29 -1.33 -29.13
CA SER A 47 1.33 -2.36 -29.09
C SER A 47 0.91 -3.54 -28.19
N TYR A 48 1.12 -4.76 -28.69
CA TYR A 48 0.71 -6.02 -28.06
C TYR A 48 1.49 -6.38 -26.77
N ASN A 49 2.59 -5.67 -26.48
CA ASN A 49 3.57 -6.05 -25.44
C ASN A 49 3.38 -5.39 -24.07
N ILE A 50 2.25 -4.74 -23.81
CA ILE A 50 1.98 -4.22 -22.48
C ILE A 50 1.39 -5.36 -21.66
N GLY A 51 2.13 -5.78 -20.62
CA GLY A 51 1.60 -6.65 -19.58
C GLY A 51 0.22 -6.14 -19.14
N THR A 52 -0.73 -7.05 -19.01
CA THR A 52 -2.17 -6.84 -18.88
C THR A 52 -2.63 -6.03 -17.65
N GLU A 53 -1.73 -5.35 -16.94
CA GLU A 53 -1.94 -4.85 -15.57
C GLU A 53 -1.56 -3.36 -15.37
N GLN A 54 -0.94 -2.69 -16.35
CA GLN A 54 -0.53 -1.28 -16.21
C GLN A 54 -1.49 -0.35 -17.00
N THR A 55 -2.24 0.51 -16.31
CA THR A 55 -3.19 1.45 -16.94
C THR A 55 -2.79 2.90 -16.87
N ASN A 56 -1.97 3.28 -15.89
CA ASN A 56 -1.49 4.65 -15.78
C ASN A 56 -0.60 4.96 -16.98
N GLN A 57 -0.93 6.04 -17.70
CA GLN A 57 -0.13 6.46 -18.83
C GLN A 57 1.26 6.86 -18.32
N LYS A 58 2.31 6.28 -18.93
CA LYS A 58 3.70 6.69 -18.64
C LYS A 58 3.82 8.19 -18.92
N ASN A 59 4.16 8.92 -17.87
CA ASN A 59 4.40 10.35 -17.92
C ASN A 59 5.44 10.69 -16.87
N TRP A 60 6.67 10.88 -17.33
CA TRP A 60 7.75 11.23 -16.44
C TRP A 60 7.77 12.74 -16.19
N ASN A 61 7.70 13.17 -14.94
CA ASN A 61 7.86 14.57 -14.56
C ASN A 61 8.56 14.66 -13.20
N HIS A 62 9.30 15.74 -13.01
CA HIS A 62 10.09 15.96 -11.82
C HIS A 62 10.21 17.47 -11.59
N THR A 63 9.53 17.96 -10.56
CA THR A 63 9.34 19.40 -10.30
C THR A 63 9.70 19.76 -8.85
N LEU A 64 10.15 20.99 -8.67
CA LEU A 64 10.23 21.67 -7.39
C LEU A 64 9.05 22.65 -7.38
N ASN A 65 7.97 22.26 -6.71
CA ASN A 65 6.70 22.99 -6.71
C ASN A 65 6.74 24.22 -5.82
N SER A 66 7.58 24.20 -4.79
CA SER A 66 7.83 25.33 -3.91
C SER A 66 9.13 25.15 -3.15
N ILE A 67 9.74 26.26 -2.74
CA ILE A 67 10.70 26.40 -1.65
C ILE A 67 10.75 27.87 -1.24
N ASN A 68 10.87 28.15 0.05
CA ASN A 68 11.00 29.51 0.58
C ASN A 68 12.32 29.69 1.32
N ILE A 69 13.04 30.77 1.04
CA ILE A 69 14.34 31.10 1.61
C ILE A 69 14.30 32.50 2.23
N PRO A 70 14.50 32.66 3.55
CA PRO A 70 14.40 33.96 4.21
C PRO A 70 15.53 34.89 3.83
N TYR A 71 15.26 36.19 3.86
CA TYR A 71 16.27 37.23 3.67
C TYR A 71 17.23 37.33 4.87
N GLY A 72 18.41 37.89 4.63
CA GLY A 72 19.42 38.13 5.67
C GLY A 72 20.32 36.93 5.97
N TYR A 73 20.27 35.88 5.15
CA TYR A 73 21.13 34.71 5.25
C TYR A 73 22.18 34.67 4.13
N PRO A 74 23.33 34.01 4.35
CA PRO A 74 24.52 34.14 3.49
C PRO A 74 24.30 33.76 2.02
N ASP A 75 23.40 32.81 1.73
CA ASP A 75 23.19 32.29 0.39
C ASP A 75 21.86 32.70 -0.24
N THR A 76 21.04 33.52 0.43
CA THR A 76 19.74 33.95 -0.11
C THR A 76 19.90 34.71 -1.44
N ASP A 77 20.91 35.56 -1.54
CA ASP A 77 21.19 36.33 -2.77
C ASP A 77 21.70 35.47 -3.94
N LYS A 78 22.05 34.19 -3.67
CA LYS A 78 22.47 33.22 -4.69
C LYS A 78 21.28 32.54 -5.37
N ILE A 79 20.09 32.66 -4.80
CA ILE A 79 18.83 32.17 -5.38
C ILE A 79 18.37 33.18 -6.42
N VAL A 80 18.79 32.96 -7.67
CA VAL A 80 18.52 33.83 -8.82
C VAL A 80 18.06 33.03 -10.03
N ILE A 81 17.33 33.67 -10.95
CA ILE A 81 16.90 33.03 -12.20
C ILE A 81 18.15 32.62 -12.96
N GLY A 82 18.27 31.33 -13.29
CA GLY A 82 19.51 30.77 -13.82
C GLY A 82 20.14 29.72 -12.93
N SER A 83 20.05 29.90 -11.61
CA SER A 83 20.60 28.96 -10.64
C SER A 83 19.80 27.66 -10.58
N SER A 84 20.40 26.65 -9.96
CA SER A 84 19.77 25.37 -9.72
C SER A 84 19.97 24.93 -8.27
N LEU A 85 19.07 24.10 -7.77
CA LEU A 85 19.18 23.44 -6.48
C LEU A 85 19.38 21.94 -6.68
N ALA A 86 20.51 21.41 -6.23
CA ALA A 86 20.77 19.98 -6.24
C ALA A 86 20.43 19.34 -4.89
N TYR A 87 19.76 18.19 -4.93
CA TYR A 87 19.46 17.40 -3.74
C TYR A 87 19.74 15.92 -3.99
N GLN A 88 19.99 15.18 -2.91
CA GLN A 88 20.15 13.73 -2.98
C GLN A 88 18.87 13.05 -2.50
N ASP A 89 18.43 12.06 -3.24
CA ASP A 89 17.34 11.18 -2.83
C ASP A 89 17.91 9.99 -2.03
N PRO A 90 17.51 9.82 -0.76
CA PRO A 90 18.02 8.76 0.09
C PRO A 90 17.57 7.36 -0.36
N THR A 91 16.53 7.24 -1.18
CA THR A 91 15.96 5.94 -1.59
C THR A 91 16.79 5.23 -2.64
N ASN A 92 17.52 5.99 -3.47
CA ASN A 92 18.35 5.46 -4.55
C ASN A 92 19.78 6.04 -4.57
N ASN A 93 20.09 6.94 -3.63
CA ASN A 93 21.37 7.66 -3.50
C ASN A 93 21.73 8.54 -4.71
N ARG A 94 20.77 8.88 -5.58
CA ARG A 94 21.00 9.69 -6.78
C ARG A 94 20.88 11.17 -6.48
N TRP A 95 21.63 11.97 -7.23
CA TRP A 95 21.58 13.43 -7.16
C TRP A 95 20.72 13.98 -8.29
N TYR A 96 19.76 14.82 -7.91
CA TYR A 96 18.85 15.50 -8.83
C TYR A 96 19.14 16.99 -8.80
N VAL A 97 19.04 17.65 -9.96
CA VAL A 97 19.27 19.08 -10.11
C VAL A 97 17.98 19.74 -10.57
N MET A 98 17.46 20.66 -9.76
CA MET A 98 16.24 21.41 -10.04
C MET A 98 16.62 22.79 -10.54
N ARG A 99 16.42 23.02 -11.84
CA ARG A 99 16.68 24.30 -12.49
C ARG A 99 15.56 25.28 -12.12
N LEU A 100 15.91 26.38 -11.46
CA LEU A 100 14.90 27.37 -11.02
C LEU A 100 14.34 28.14 -12.22
N THR A 101 13.02 28.13 -12.39
CA THR A 101 12.34 28.78 -13.51
C THR A 101 11.69 30.10 -13.12
N ASP A 102 11.19 30.19 -11.89
CA ASP A 102 10.49 31.36 -11.37
C ASP A 102 10.94 31.62 -9.94
N ILE A 103 11.09 32.90 -9.61
CA ILE A 103 11.49 33.38 -8.30
C ILE A 103 10.68 34.63 -8.00
N ASP A 104 10.02 34.62 -6.85
CA ASP A 104 9.26 35.74 -6.32
C ASP A 104 9.84 36.21 -4.99
N ASP A 105 9.69 37.49 -4.70
CA ASP A 105 10.02 38.07 -3.40
C ASP A 105 8.74 38.33 -2.61
N GLY A 106 8.67 37.81 -1.39
CA GLY A 106 7.48 37.85 -0.55
C GLY A 106 7.77 38.21 0.90
N PHE A 107 6.72 38.32 1.70
CA PHE A 107 6.82 38.43 3.16
C PHE A 107 5.68 37.69 3.86
N THR A 108 5.96 37.10 5.02
CA THR A 108 4.96 36.39 5.83
C THR A 108 4.06 37.39 6.57
N PRO A 109 2.90 36.96 7.11
CA PRO A 109 2.09 37.81 8.00
C PRO A 109 2.84 38.33 9.23
N SER A 110 3.92 37.65 9.65
CA SER A 110 4.82 38.08 10.72
C SER A 110 5.90 39.09 10.29
N GLY A 111 5.93 39.47 9.00
CA GLY A 111 6.87 40.45 8.44
C GLY A 111 8.23 39.88 8.01
N VAL A 112 8.38 38.55 7.95
CA VAL A 112 9.63 37.92 7.49
C VAL A 112 9.69 37.95 5.97
N HIS A 113 10.66 38.67 5.40
CA HIS A 113 10.90 38.70 3.96
C HIS A 113 11.61 37.43 3.47
N TYR A 114 11.25 36.96 2.27
CA TYR A 114 11.78 35.71 1.70
C TYR A 114 11.77 35.71 0.17
N LYS A 115 12.61 34.86 -0.43
CA LYS A 115 12.50 34.41 -1.83
C LYS A 115 11.69 33.14 -1.88
N SER A 116 10.67 33.05 -2.71
CA SER A 116 10.08 31.77 -3.13
C SER A 116 10.63 31.39 -4.49
N ALA A 117 10.86 30.11 -4.71
CA ALA A 117 11.29 29.61 -6.01
C ALA A 117 10.55 28.33 -6.39
N ILE A 118 10.38 28.14 -7.70
CA ILE A 118 9.95 26.87 -8.29
C ILE A 118 10.94 26.47 -9.39
N GLY A 119 10.88 25.22 -9.79
CA GLY A 119 11.75 24.72 -10.84
C GLY A 119 11.36 23.34 -11.35
N ILE A 120 12.14 22.89 -12.32
CA ILE A 120 11.97 21.57 -12.94
C ILE A 120 13.31 20.86 -12.98
N ASN A 121 13.30 19.53 -13.10
CA ASN A 121 14.54 18.78 -13.27
C ASN A 121 15.32 19.31 -14.47
N LEU A 122 16.64 19.44 -14.31
CA LEU A 122 17.53 19.99 -15.31
C LEU A 122 17.43 19.27 -16.66
N SER A 123 17.17 17.95 -16.68
CA SER A 123 16.99 17.23 -17.93
C SER A 123 15.74 17.67 -18.67
N ILE A 124 14.62 17.87 -17.96
CA ILE A 124 13.38 18.39 -18.54
C ILE A 124 13.65 19.76 -19.15
N TRP A 125 14.34 20.64 -18.41
CA TRP A 125 14.69 21.96 -18.91
C TRP A 125 15.59 21.90 -20.15
N ASP A 126 16.69 21.15 -20.11
CA ASP A 126 17.64 21.01 -21.22
C ASP A 126 16.93 20.41 -22.46
N MET A 127 16.10 19.38 -22.28
CA MET A 127 15.39 18.70 -23.36
C MET A 127 14.25 19.51 -23.97
N LEU A 128 13.53 20.32 -23.18
CA LEU A 128 12.52 21.26 -23.69
C LEU A 128 13.15 22.30 -24.62
N HIS A 129 14.40 22.68 -24.37
CA HIS A 129 15.15 23.67 -25.15
C HIS A 129 16.10 23.04 -26.18
N THR A 130 16.02 21.72 -26.39
CA THR A 130 16.79 21.01 -27.41
C THR A 130 15.87 20.45 -28.48
N LYS A 131 16.13 20.82 -29.73
CA LYS A 131 15.44 20.24 -30.89
C LYS A 131 16.07 18.90 -31.24
N THR A 132 15.25 17.90 -31.53
CA THR A 132 15.74 16.60 -32.00
C THR A 132 16.14 16.63 -33.47
N ASN A 133 17.15 15.86 -33.83
CA ASN A 133 17.43 15.54 -35.23
C ASN A 133 16.41 14.51 -35.72
N ALA A 134 16.05 14.58 -37.00
CA ALA A 134 15.20 13.57 -37.60
C ALA A 134 15.93 12.22 -37.57
N TRP A 135 15.27 11.20 -37.03
CA TRP A 135 15.78 9.84 -36.99
C TRP A 135 14.68 8.91 -37.46
N ASN A 136 14.97 8.15 -38.51
CA ASN A 136 14.05 7.17 -39.05
C ASN A 136 14.81 5.87 -39.29
N ASN A 137 14.22 4.75 -38.85
CA ASN A 137 14.81 3.43 -39.00
C ASN A 137 14.11 2.62 -40.10
N ASP A 138 13.83 3.23 -41.26
CA ASP A 138 13.30 2.54 -42.44
C ASP A 138 14.25 1.48 -43.04
N ASP A 139 15.39 1.18 -42.38
CA ASP A 139 16.32 0.14 -42.80
C ASP A 139 16.02 -1.19 -42.05
N PRO A 140 15.40 -2.18 -42.72
CA PRO A 140 15.07 -3.46 -42.11
C PRO A 140 16.27 -4.39 -41.87
N SER A 141 17.49 -4.01 -42.29
CA SER A 141 18.70 -4.81 -42.03
C SER A 141 19.14 -4.82 -40.56
N TRP A 142 18.53 -3.96 -39.72
CA TRP A 142 18.84 -3.79 -38.30
C TRP A 142 17.90 -4.54 -37.35
N HIS A 143 16.89 -5.24 -37.88
CA HIS A 143 15.94 -6.03 -37.07
C HIS A 143 16.55 -7.29 -36.43
N ASP A 144 17.84 -7.57 -36.66
CA ASP A 144 18.55 -8.69 -36.06
C ASP A 144 19.17 -8.24 -34.71
N GLY A 145 18.32 -7.96 -33.72
CA GLY A 145 18.71 -7.54 -32.38
C GLY A 145 17.54 -7.52 -31.39
N ALA A 146 17.83 -7.86 -30.13
CA ALA A 146 16.87 -7.74 -29.01
C ALA A 146 16.43 -6.28 -28.82
N GLY A 147 15.22 -6.06 -28.28
CA GLY A 147 14.61 -4.72 -28.21
C GLY A 147 15.44 -3.67 -27.47
N ASP A 148 16.35 -4.07 -26.57
CA ASP A 148 17.27 -3.17 -25.87
C ASP A 148 18.29 -2.52 -26.82
N VAL A 149 18.74 -3.23 -27.84
CA VAL A 149 19.66 -2.72 -28.87
C VAL A 149 19.00 -1.57 -29.61
N TYR A 150 17.72 -1.75 -29.97
CA TYR A 150 16.96 -0.73 -30.65
C TYR A 150 16.71 0.49 -29.75
N LEU A 151 16.32 0.28 -28.49
CA LEU A 151 16.13 1.36 -27.53
C LEU A 151 17.42 2.17 -27.33
N LYS A 152 18.60 1.52 -27.26
CA LYS A 152 19.91 2.20 -27.18
C LYS A 152 20.15 3.15 -28.34
N GLN A 153 19.80 2.76 -29.57
CA GLN A 153 19.97 3.60 -30.75
C GLN A 153 19.02 4.81 -30.72
N VAL A 154 17.74 4.58 -30.41
CA VAL A 154 16.73 5.64 -30.31
C VAL A 154 17.10 6.65 -29.22
N VAL A 155 17.52 6.16 -28.04
CA VAL A 155 17.98 7.00 -26.93
C VAL A 155 19.24 7.79 -27.34
N GLY A 156 20.17 7.18 -28.06
CA GLY A 156 21.33 7.87 -28.60
C GLY A 156 20.95 9.05 -29.50
N ALA A 157 19.99 8.86 -30.40
CA ALA A 157 19.47 9.92 -31.27
C ALA A 157 18.70 11.00 -30.50
N LEU A 158 17.91 10.60 -29.50
CA LEU A 158 17.15 11.51 -28.64
C LEU A 158 18.06 12.47 -27.85
N LEU A 159 19.15 11.95 -27.30
CA LEU A 159 20.03 12.69 -26.40
C LEU A 159 21.07 13.53 -27.14
N GLU A 160 21.19 13.40 -28.46
CA GLU A 160 22.13 14.17 -29.26
C GLU A 160 21.93 15.68 -29.05
N GLY A 161 23.00 16.38 -28.67
CA GLY A 161 22.97 17.84 -28.44
C GLY A 161 22.32 18.29 -27.12
N THR A 162 21.74 17.38 -26.33
CA THR A 162 21.10 17.73 -25.02
C THR A 162 22.13 17.95 -23.90
N GLY A 163 23.34 17.42 -24.04
CA GLY A 163 24.34 17.36 -22.97
C GLY A 163 24.10 16.27 -21.93
N TRP A 164 23.08 15.42 -22.11
CA TRP A 164 22.82 14.22 -21.34
C TRP A 164 23.35 12.99 -22.06
N VAL A 165 23.78 11.98 -21.30
CA VAL A 165 24.26 10.70 -21.83
C VAL A 165 23.38 9.55 -21.31
N PRO A 166 23.25 8.45 -22.07
CA PRO A 166 22.53 7.28 -21.58
C PRO A 166 23.25 6.68 -20.37
N GLY A 167 22.48 6.37 -19.33
CA GLY A 167 22.92 5.57 -18.20
C GLY A 167 22.57 4.09 -18.42
N GLU A 168 21.79 3.53 -17.50
CA GLU A 168 21.26 2.17 -17.63
C GLU A 168 20.17 2.11 -18.70
N ILE A 169 20.28 1.15 -19.63
CA ILE A 169 19.23 0.84 -20.59
C ILE A 169 18.91 -0.65 -20.46
N ASP A 170 17.82 -0.95 -19.77
CA ASP A 170 17.30 -2.30 -19.54
C ASP A 170 15.88 -2.41 -20.11
N TYR A 171 15.75 -3.11 -21.23
CA TYR A 171 14.47 -3.34 -21.87
C TYR A 171 14.41 -4.76 -22.41
N SER A 172 13.35 -5.49 -22.06
CA SER A 172 13.20 -6.91 -22.40
C SER A 172 12.04 -7.19 -23.35
N GLY A 173 11.36 -6.15 -23.85
CA GLY A 173 10.29 -6.29 -24.82
C GLY A 173 10.80 -6.37 -26.26
N ASP A 174 9.87 -6.55 -27.21
CA ASP A 174 10.23 -6.59 -28.63
C ASP A 174 10.70 -5.23 -29.15
N ALA A 175 11.47 -5.25 -30.23
CA ALA A 175 11.83 -4.04 -30.96
C ALA A 175 10.57 -3.36 -31.54
N LEU A 176 10.39 -2.08 -31.22
CA LEU A 176 9.26 -1.28 -31.70
C LEU A 176 9.77 -0.20 -32.63
N GLY A 177 9.25 -0.14 -33.85
CA GLY A 177 9.59 0.94 -34.78
C GLY A 177 9.12 2.29 -34.24
N ILE A 178 10.06 3.20 -33.94
CA ILE A 178 9.80 4.61 -33.65
C ILE A 178 10.44 5.48 -34.73
N THR A 179 9.81 6.61 -35.04
CA THR A 179 10.38 7.66 -35.88
C THR A 179 10.41 8.95 -35.10
N ILE A 180 11.59 9.59 -35.03
CA ILE A 180 11.75 10.95 -34.51
C ILE A 180 11.64 11.89 -35.71
N SER A 181 10.56 12.68 -35.75
CA SER A 181 10.27 13.58 -36.86
C SER A 181 11.31 14.70 -37.04
N GLY A 182 12.05 15.01 -35.98
CA GLY A 182 12.92 16.18 -35.90
C GLY A 182 12.15 17.51 -35.88
N MET A 183 10.83 17.49 -35.67
CA MET A 183 10.01 18.71 -35.54
C MET A 183 9.78 19.11 -34.09
N ASP A 184 9.80 18.13 -33.18
CA ASP A 184 9.52 18.33 -31.76
C ASP A 184 10.80 18.49 -30.92
N ASN A 185 10.64 19.04 -29.71
CA ASN A 185 11.72 19.07 -28.72
C ASN A 185 12.00 17.67 -28.14
N ALA A 186 13.18 17.50 -27.57
CA ALA A 186 13.62 16.23 -27.00
C ALA A 186 12.70 15.75 -25.87
N GLN A 187 12.12 16.64 -25.07
CA GLN A 187 11.23 16.23 -23.98
C GLN A 187 9.93 15.58 -24.50
N SER A 188 9.34 16.11 -25.56
CA SER A 188 8.16 15.50 -26.20
C SER A 188 8.48 14.11 -26.75
N GLN A 189 9.64 13.99 -27.41
CA GLN A 189 10.10 12.73 -27.97
C GLN A 189 10.46 11.71 -26.87
N LEU A 190 11.02 12.14 -25.75
CA LEU A 190 11.25 11.33 -24.55
C LEU A 190 9.95 10.68 -24.07
N GLN A 191 8.89 11.46 -23.90
CA GLN A 191 7.58 10.95 -23.46
C GLN A 191 7.00 9.95 -24.46
N ASN A 192 7.15 10.19 -25.76
CA ASN A 192 6.70 9.26 -26.80
C ASN A 192 7.45 7.92 -26.74
N ILE A 193 8.77 7.97 -26.53
CA ILE A 193 9.62 6.79 -26.36
C ILE A 193 9.21 6.01 -25.10
N CYS A 194 9.01 6.68 -23.95
CA CYS A 194 8.49 6.05 -22.74
C CYS A 194 7.18 5.31 -22.97
N LYS A 195 6.23 5.95 -23.66
CA LYS A 195 4.91 5.37 -23.93
C LYS A 195 4.99 4.18 -24.88
N ALA A 196 5.82 4.27 -25.92
CA ALA A 196 5.97 3.19 -26.90
C ALA A 196 6.69 1.97 -26.29
N PHE A 197 7.84 2.18 -25.66
CA PHE A 197 8.63 1.12 -25.05
C PHE A 197 8.12 0.70 -23.66
N ASN A 198 7.08 1.36 -23.15
CA ASN A 198 6.57 1.18 -21.79
C ASN A 198 7.69 1.25 -20.72
N CYS A 199 8.73 2.04 -20.98
CA CYS A 199 9.87 2.18 -20.09
C CYS A 199 9.69 3.33 -19.11
N GLU A 200 10.34 3.20 -17.97
CA GLU A 200 10.44 4.21 -16.92
C GLU A 200 11.82 4.87 -16.96
N ILE A 201 11.84 6.13 -16.53
CA ILE A 201 13.00 7.00 -16.67
C ILE A 201 13.44 7.51 -15.31
N ASP A 202 14.76 7.63 -15.14
CA ASP A 202 15.34 8.39 -14.06
C ASP A 202 16.54 9.23 -14.54
N ALA A 203 16.44 10.55 -14.37
CA ALA A 203 17.44 11.52 -14.85
C ALA A 203 18.15 12.21 -13.67
N TYR A 204 19.46 11.95 -13.55
CA TYR A 204 20.29 12.32 -12.39
C TYR A 204 21.69 12.79 -12.83
N VAL A 205 22.45 13.36 -11.89
CA VAL A 205 23.81 13.82 -12.13
C VAL A 205 24.81 13.07 -11.26
N LEU A 206 26.06 13.02 -11.72
CA LEU A 206 27.18 12.47 -10.95
C LEU A 206 28.10 13.59 -10.49
N PHE A 207 28.36 13.63 -9.18
CA PHE A 207 29.36 14.49 -8.58
C PHE A 207 30.69 13.76 -8.43
N ASN A 208 31.80 14.45 -8.70
CA ASN A 208 33.11 13.98 -8.30
C ASN A 208 33.39 14.28 -6.80
N SER A 209 34.53 13.79 -6.30
CA SER A 209 34.95 14.03 -4.90
C SER A 209 35.19 15.50 -4.56
N ALA A 210 35.36 16.38 -5.56
CA ALA A 210 35.49 17.82 -5.39
C ALA A 210 34.12 18.54 -5.39
N GLY A 211 33.00 17.82 -5.54
CA GLY A 211 31.66 18.38 -5.56
C GLY A 211 31.29 19.08 -6.88
N GLN A 212 31.95 18.73 -7.98
CA GLN A 212 31.61 19.21 -9.33
C GLN A 212 30.79 18.16 -10.07
N ILE A 213 29.80 18.60 -10.84
CA ILE A 213 29.07 17.72 -11.76
C ILE A 213 30.01 17.32 -12.90
N VAL A 214 30.22 16.02 -13.06
CA VAL A 214 31.06 15.47 -14.13
C VAL A 214 30.25 14.80 -15.24
N GLU A 215 29.01 14.42 -14.97
CA GLU A 215 28.15 13.76 -15.94
C GLU A 215 26.67 13.97 -15.62
N LYS A 216 25.85 14.07 -16.67
CA LYS A 216 24.39 14.11 -16.62
C LYS A 216 23.86 12.83 -17.27
N ARG A 217 23.16 11.97 -16.52
CA ARG A 217 22.70 10.66 -16.97
C ARG A 217 21.20 10.52 -16.98
N ILE A 218 20.71 9.73 -17.92
CA ILE A 218 19.32 9.32 -17.95
C ILE A 218 19.23 7.82 -18.19
N ASP A 219 18.55 7.14 -17.27
CA ASP A 219 18.29 5.70 -17.37
C ASP A 219 16.93 5.46 -18.04
N PHE A 220 16.83 4.35 -18.77
CA PHE A 220 15.60 3.83 -19.37
C PHE A 220 15.48 2.36 -18.97
N VAL A 221 14.53 2.05 -18.09
CA VAL A 221 14.35 0.69 -17.55
C VAL A 221 12.93 0.21 -17.78
N ASN A 222 12.70 -1.10 -17.78
CA ASN A 222 11.32 -1.64 -17.83
C ASN A 222 10.48 -1.10 -16.66
N GLU A 223 11.03 -1.16 -15.44
CA GLU A 223 10.36 -0.76 -14.21
C GLU A 223 11.39 -0.31 -13.16
N LEU A 224 11.12 0.82 -12.49
CA LEU A 224 11.84 1.28 -11.30
C LEU A 224 11.37 0.55 -10.03
N GLY A 225 12.08 0.75 -8.92
CA GLY A 225 11.66 0.25 -7.60
C GLY A 225 11.64 -1.27 -7.46
N VAL A 226 11.21 -1.74 -6.29
CA VAL A 226 11.28 -3.14 -5.87
C VAL A 226 10.01 -3.61 -5.13
N ASP A 227 9.72 -4.92 -5.13
CA ASP A 227 8.72 -5.54 -4.24
C ASP A 227 9.42 -6.28 -3.09
N GLU A 228 9.69 -5.56 -2.00
CA GLU A 228 10.28 -6.14 -0.78
C GLU A 228 9.24 -6.76 0.17
N GLY A 229 7.97 -6.86 -0.21
CA GLY A 229 6.94 -7.39 0.69
C GLY A 229 6.47 -6.41 1.77
N ARG A 230 6.86 -5.13 1.70
CA ARG A 230 6.58 -4.14 2.75
C ARG A 230 5.08 -3.80 2.82
N THR A 231 4.58 -3.70 4.05
CA THR A 231 3.16 -3.40 4.35
C THR A 231 3.06 -2.18 5.26
N ILE A 232 2.33 -1.18 4.80
CA ILE A 232 1.92 0.02 5.53
C ILE A 232 0.60 -0.29 6.24
N ARG A 233 0.55 -0.08 7.56
CA ARG A 233 -0.63 -0.40 8.38
C ARG A 233 -1.24 0.85 9.00
N PHE A 234 -2.57 0.92 8.98
CA PHE A 234 -3.34 1.90 9.74
C PHE A 234 -2.98 1.82 11.23
N GLY A 235 -2.68 2.97 11.84
CA GLY A 235 -2.28 3.08 13.25
C GLY A 235 -0.78 2.94 13.51
N ASP A 236 0.01 2.53 12.52
CA ASP A 236 1.47 2.41 12.60
C ASP A 236 2.14 3.38 11.60
N ASP A 237 2.36 2.91 10.37
CA ASP A 237 3.12 3.63 9.33
C ASP A 237 2.28 4.63 8.52
N LEU A 238 0.94 4.47 8.57
CA LEU A 238 -0.02 5.25 7.80
C LEU A 238 -0.48 6.49 8.60
N ILE A 239 -0.01 7.68 8.22
CA ILE A 239 -0.41 8.94 8.87
C ILE A 239 -1.76 9.44 8.34
N ASP A 240 -1.88 9.50 7.01
CA ASP A 240 -3.10 9.94 6.33
C ASP A 240 -3.30 9.12 5.05
N MET A 241 -4.55 8.90 4.68
CA MET A 241 -4.91 8.21 3.45
C MET A 241 -6.20 8.78 2.87
N LYS A 242 -6.16 9.08 1.57
CA LYS A 242 -7.33 9.49 0.80
C LYS A 242 -7.51 8.54 -0.38
N ARG A 243 -8.70 7.94 -0.46
CA ARG A 243 -9.13 7.16 -1.62
C ARG A 243 -9.96 8.02 -2.55
N LYS A 244 -9.52 8.15 -3.80
CA LYS A 244 -10.30 8.76 -4.88
C LYS A 244 -10.82 7.66 -5.79
N THR A 245 -12.13 7.52 -5.88
CA THR A 245 -12.80 6.63 -6.83
C THR A 245 -13.47 7.45 -7.93
N THR A 246 -13.29 7.06 -9.19
CA THR A 246 -13.86 7.74 -10.36
C THR A 246 -14.46 6.75 -11.34
N ASP A 247 -15.65 7.07 -11.87
CA ASP A 247 -16.35 6.34 -12.93
C ASP A 247 -16.50 7.20 -14.21
N ALA A 248 -15.77 8.32 -14.31
CA ALA A 248 -15.92 9.30 -15.39
C ALA A 248 -15.80 8.71 -16.80
N ASN A 249 -14.92 7.73 -16.99
CA ASN A 249 -14.66 7.05 -18.26
C ASN A 249 -15.09 5.56 -18.23
N LEU A 250 -16.03 5.19 -17.36
CA LEU A 250 -16.53 3.82 -17.22
C LEU A 250 -17.25 3.37 -18.51
N ILE A 251 -16.75 2.29 -19.12
CA ILE A 251 -17.24 1.73 -20.39
C ILE A 251 -17.44 0.23 -20.21
N THR A 252 -18.64 -0.25 -20.50
CA THR A 252 -19.00 -1.68 -20.46
C THR A 252 -19.25 -2.24 -21.87
N ARG A 253 -19.32 -1.38 -22.89
CA ARG A 253 -19.34 -1.74 -24.31
C ARG A 253 -18.46 -0.79 -25.13
N LEU A 254 -17.53 -1.33 -25.90
CA LEU A 254 -16.56 -0.57 -26.69
C LEU A 254 -16.73 -0.85 -28.18
N TYR A 255 -16.78 0.20 -28.99
CA TYR A 255 -16.80 0.17 -30.46
C TYR A 255 -15.41 0.51 -31.03
N PRO A 256 -14.64 -0.49 -31.49
CA PRO A 256 -13.31 -0.24 -32.04
C PRO A 256 -13.32 -0.06 -33.57
N TYR A 257 -12.47 0.87 -34.04
CA TYR A 257 -12.24 1.16 -35.46
C TYR A 257 -10.76 1.02 -35.83
N ASN A 258 -10.47 0.51 -37.02
CA ASN A 258 -9.10 0.40 -37.54
C ASN A 258 -8.60 1.75 -38.08
N VAL A 259 -7.38 1.79 -38.62
CA VAL A 259 -6.77 3.00 -39.21
C VAL A 259 -7.64 3.69 -40.28
N ASP A 260 -8.47 2.92 -40.98
CA ASP A 260 -9.36 3.40 -42.05
C ASP A 260 -10.77 3.77 -41.55
N GLY A 261 -11.02 3.67 -40.24
CA GLY A 261 -12.36 3.90 -39.65
C GLY A 261 -13.33 2.72 -39.84
N THR A 262 -12.83 1.52 -40.17
CA THR A 262 -13.65 0.31 -40.34
C THR A 262 -13.79 -0.45 -39.02
N GLY A 263 -15.03 -0.85 -38.69
CA GLY A 263 -15.37 -1.61 -37.48
C GLY A 263 -15.13 -3.12 -37.58
N ILE A 264 -15.35 -3.83 -36.47
CA ILE A 264 -15.04 -5.26 -36.32
C ILE A 264 -16.19 -6.22 -36.70
N GLU A 265 -17.29 -5.73 -37.28
CA GLU A 265 -18.50 -6.51 -37.56
C GLU A 265 -18.20 -7.80 -38.33
N SER A 266 -17.31 -7.71 -39.32
CA SER A 266 -16.93 -8.83 -40.21
C SER A 266 -16.17 -9.95 -39.50
N VAL A 267 -15.52 -9.68 -38.37
CA VAL A 267 -14.72 -10.62 -37.58
C VAL A 267 -15.33 -10.93 -36.21
N ASN A 268 -16.53 -10.43 -35.95
CA ASN A 268 -17.20 -10.53 -34.66
C ASN A 268 -18.68 -10.89 -34.77
N GLY A 269 -19.02 -11.78 -35.72
CA GLY A 269 -20.36 -12.32 -35.86
C GLY A 269 -21.44 -11.26 -36.16
N GLY A 270 -21.05 -10.17 -36.84
CA GLY A 270 -21.93 -9.04 -37.14
C GLY A 270 -22.03 -8.00 -36.02
N LYS A 271 -21.40 -8.20 -34.87
CA LYS A 271 -21.36 -7.22 -33.77
C LYS A 271 -20.21 -6.22 -33.97
N GLY A 272 -20.51 -4.93 -34.03
CA GLY A 272 -19.50 -3.86 -34.15
C GLY A 272 -18.79 -3.50 -32.84
N TYR A 273 -18.99 -4.26 -31.77
CA TYR A 273 -18.52 -3.93 -30.43
C TYR A 273 -18.01 -5.15 -29.65
N VAL A 274 -17.24 -4.88 -28.61
CA VAL A 274 -16.89 -5.82 -27.53
C VAL A 274 -17.56 -5.35 -26.24
N GLU A 275 -17.98 -6.26 -25.38
CA GLU A 275 -18.74 -5.93 -24.16
C GLU A 275 -18.34 -6.82 -22.98
N ASP A 276 -18.58 -6.31 -21.78
CA ASP A 276 -18.47 -7.02 -20.51
C ASP A 276 -19.81 -6.94 -19.78
N GLU A 277 -20.58 -8.03 -19.86
CA GLU A 277 -21.92 -8.10 -19.28
C GLU A 277 -21.88 -8.14 -17.75
N GLU A 278 -20.86 -8.75 -17.13
CA GLU A 278 -20.72 -8.82 -15.68
C GLU A 278 -20.47 -7.43 -15.09
N ALA A 279 -19.53 -6.69 -15.68
CA ALA A 279 -19.29 -5.29 -15.35
C ALA A 279 -20.55 -4.43 -15.58
N ASN A 280 -21.26 -4.65 -16.69
CA ASN A 280 -22.47 -3.90 -16.99
C ASN A 280 -23.56 -4.11 -15.95
N ASN A 281 -23.75 -5.35 -15.48
CA ASN A 281 -24.73 -5.67 -14.45
C ASN A 281 -24.36 -5.06 -13.09
N LEU A 282 -23.07 -4.87 -12.82
CA LEU A 282 -22.59 -4.30 -11.56
C LEU A 282 -22.68 -2.77 -11.53
N TYR A 283 -22.30 -2.11 -12.62
CA TYR A 283 -22.09 -0.66 -12.63
C TYR A 283 -23.13 0.13 -13.41
N SER A 284 -23.89 -0.51 -14.31
CA SER A 284 -24.93 0.18 -15.07
C SER A 284 -26.29 0.04 -14.40
N SER A 285 -27.10 1.09 -14.49
CA SER A 285 -28.50 1.05 -14.08
C SER A 285 -29.40 0.66 -15.26
N GLY A 286 -30.45 -0.11 -15.00
CA GLY A 286 -31.51 -0.33 -15.98
C GLY A 286 -32.14 0.97 -16.48
N VAL A 287 -32.67 0.97 -17.70
CA VAL A 287 -33.39 2.12 -18.25
C VAL A 287 -34.83 2.11 -17.74
N LEU A 288 -35.31 3.23 -17.19
CA LEU A 288 -36.72 3.36 -16.81
C LEU A 288 -37.63 3.12 -18.02
N ASN A 289 -38.57 2.18 -17.90
CA ASN A 289 -39.59 1.86 -18.92
C ASN A 289 -39.06 1.23 -20.22
N ILE A 290 -37.86 0.65 -20.22
CA ILE A 290 -37.36 -0.18 -21.32
C ILE A 290 -36.89 -1.52 -20.73
N ASP A 291 -37.29 -2.61 -21.37
CA ASP A 291 -36.76 -3.94 -21.06
C ASP A 291 -35.37 -4.07 -21.71
N GLY A 292 -34.32 -4.16 -20.89
CA GLY A 292 -32.94 -4.28 -21.36
C GLY A 292 -31.93 -3.50 -20.52
N ALA A 293 -30.69 -4.01 -20.48
CA ALA A 293 -29.60 -3.35 -19.79
C ALA A 293 -29.13 -2.10 -20.57
N LYS A 294 -28.95 -0.97 -19.89
CA LYS A 294 -28.21 0.15 -20.45
C LYS A 294 -26.74 -0.25 -20.50
N PHE A 295 -26.09 -0.18 -21.65
CA PHE A 295 -24.63 -0.30 -21.71
C PHE A 295 -24.00 1.08 -21.59
N LEU A 296 -22.83 1.14 -20.95
CA LEU A 296 -21.99 2.32 -20.89
C LEU A 296 -21.06 2.25 -22.09
N GLU A 297 -21.34 3.05 -23.11
CA GLU A 297 -20.74 2.91 -24.44
C GLU A 297 -19.55 3.85 -24.64
N GLY A 298 -18.49 3.34 -25.25
CA GLY A 298 -17.32 4.12 -25.66
C GLY A 298 -16.82 3.71 -27.05
N THR A 299 -15.97 4.56 -27.64
CA THR A 299 -15.38 4.33 -28.96
C THR A 299 -13.87 4.48 -28.90
N VAL A 300 -13.16 3.72 -29.74
CA VAL A 300 -11.72 3.88 -29.95
C VAL A 300 -11.35 3.66 -31.40
N GLN A 301 -10.45 4.47 -31.95
CA GLN A 301 -9.86 4.26 -33.27
C GLN A 301 -8.35 4.03 -33.13
N SER A 302 -7.85 2.93 -33.69
CA SER A 302 -6.42 2.65 -33.71
C SER A 302 -5.71 3.47 -34.79
N SER A 303 -4.54 4.03 -34.47
CA SER A 303 -3.68 4.72 -35.43
C SER A 303 -2.74 3.80 -36.21
N THR A 304 -2.62 2.52 -35.82
CA THR A 304 -1.67 1.57 -36.44
C THR A 304 -2.26 0.21 -36.82
N ILE A 305 -3.32 -0.25 -36.14
CA ILE A 305 -3.88 -1.59 -36.37
C ILE A 305 -4.82 -1.55 -37.57
N ALA A 306 -4.39 -2.12 -38.69
CA ALA A 306 -5.21 -2.27 -39.89
C ALA A 306 -6.07 -3.55 -39.87
N ASN A 307 -5.54 -4.66 -39.32
CA ASN A 307 -6.21 -5.96 -39.31
C ASN A 307 -7.37 -5.99 -38.28
N LEU A 308 -8.58 -6.29 -38.75
CA LEU A 308 -9.79 -6.27 -37.90
C LEU A 308 -9.78 -7.34 -36.79
N SER A 309 -9.16 -8.50 -37.02
CA SER A 309 -9.07 -9.54 -35.97
C SER A 309 -8.13 -9.10 -34.85
N SER A 310 -6.97 -8.54 -35.20
CA SER A 310 -6.04 -7.95 -34.23
C SER A 310 -6.67 -6.77 -33.49
N LEU A 311 -7.47 -5.94 -34.18
CA LEU A 311 -8.19 -4.82 -33.58
C LEU A 311 -9.21 -5.30 -32.53
N LYS A 312 -9.97 -6.36 -32.86
CA LYS A 312 -10.92 -6.98 -31.93
C LYS A 312 -10.21 -7.51 -30.68
N ASP A 313 -9.10 -8.22 -30.86
CA ASP A 313 -8.34 -8.79 -29.74
C ASP A 313 -7.77 -7.69 -28.85
N TRP A 314 -7.20 -6.64 -29.44
CA TRP A 314 -6.74 -5.46 -28.71
C TRP A 314 -7.87 -4.77 -27.94
N ALA A 315 -9.00 -4.48 -28.60
CA ALA A 315 -10.14 -3.84 -27.96
C ALA A 315 -10.68 -4.65 -26.77
N LYS A 316 -10.74 -5.98 -26.91
CA LYS A 316 -11.25 -6.90 -25.88
C LYS A 316 -10.28 -7.14 -24.73
N THR A 317 -8.98 -7.24 -25.01
CA THR A 317 -7.99 -7.69 -24.02
C THR A 317 -7.18 -6.55 -23.41
N GLN A 318 -7.06 -5.41 -24.10
CA GLN A 318 -6.20 -4.30 -23.69
C GLN A 318 -6.98 -3.02 -23.37
N VAL A 319 -8.08 -2.74 -24.08
CA VAL A 319 -8.84 -1.50 -23.89
C VAL A 319 -9.98 -1.69 -22.90
N LEU A 320 -10.99 -2.50 -23.22
CA LEU A 320 -12.20 -2.65 -22.41
C LEU A 320 -11.93 -3.00 -20.92
N PRO A 321 -11.00 -3.91 -20.58
CA PRO A 321 -10.71 -4.25 -19.18
C PRO A 321 -10.13 -3.09 -18.35
N LYS A 322 -9.68 -2.00 -18.99
CA LYS A 322 -9.17 -0.81 -18.30
C LYS A 322 -10.27 0.19 -17.93
N PHE A 323 -11.46 0.03 -18.52
CA PHE A 323 -12.57 0.98 -18.40
C PHE A 323 -13.85 0.31 -17.88
N ASN A 324 -13.92 -1.01 -17.76
CA ASN A 324 -15.12 -1.74 -17.32
C ASN A 324 -15.38 -1.68 -15.81
N HIS A 325 -14.60 -0.93 -15.04
CA HIS A 325 -14.81 -0.71 -13.61
C HIS A 325 -14.41 0.71 -13.19
N PRO A 326 -14.99 1.26 -12.10
CA PRO A 326 -14.50 2.47 -11.48
C PRO A 326 -13.02 2.32 -11.10
N ARG A 327 -12.28 3.41 -11.20
CA ARG A 327 -10.84 3.42 -10.92
C ARG A 327 -10.56 4.01 -9.56
N ILE A 328 -9.56 3.46 -8.88
CA ILE A 328 -9.24 3.84 -7.51
C ILE A 328 -7.76 4.25 -7.40
N ASN A 329 -7.52 5.46 -6.89
CA ASN A 329 -6.20 5.94 -6.49
C ASN A 329 -6.17 6.21 -4.98
N TYR A 330 -5.02 5.94 -4.36
CA TYR A 330 -4.76 6.26 -2.96
C TYR A 330 -3.63 7.27 -2.87
N GLU A 331 -3.93 8.44 -2.30
CA GLU A 331 -2.92 9.39 -1.84
C GLU A 331 -2.64 9.10 -0.36
N ILE A 332 -1.37 8.89 -0.03
CA ILE A 332 -0.94 8.39 1.27
C ILE A 332 0.16 9.28 1.82
N THR A 333 0.01 9.68 3.08
CA THR A 333 1.08 10.30 3.86
C THR A 333 1.72 9.23 4.75
N LEU A 334 3.03 9.07 4.61
CA LEU A 334 3.80 8.03 5.31
C LEU A 334 4.45 8.61 6.57
N SER A 335 4.61 7.77 7.59
CA SER A 335 5.43 8.11 8.74
C SER A 335 6.91 8.16 8.38
N ASN A 336 7.70 8.91 9.16
CA ASN A 336 9.16 9.00 8.97
C ASN A 336 9.89 7.65 9.13
N ASN A 337 9.23 6.64 9.69
CA ASN A 337 9.79 5.30 9.84
C ASN A 337 9.61 4.44 8.58
N PHE A 338 8.81 4.89 7.62
CA PHE A 338 8.55 4.19 6.38
C PHE A 338 8.97 5.03 5.18
N THR A 339 9.88 4.51 4.36
CA THR A 339 10.34 5.19 3.15
C THR A 339 10.03 4.35 1.92
N ALA A 340 9.29 4.91 0.97
CA ALA A 340 8.99 4.27 -0.30
C ALA A 340 9.73 4.96 -1.46
N GLY A 341 10.44 4.15 -2.25
CA GLY A 341 11.00 4.49 -3.54
C GLY A 341 9.91 4.78 -4.57
N LEU A 342 10.24 5.61 -5.58
CA LEU A 342 9.41 5.70 -6.78
C LEU A 342 9.48 4.36 -7.53
N GLY A 343 8.32 3.83 -7.93
CA GLY A 343 8.21 2.50 -8.53
C GLY A 343 8.16 1.34 -7.52
N ASP A 344 8.33 1.58 -6.22
CA ASP A 344 8.25 0.48 -5.24
C ASP A 344 6.84 -0.09 -5.16
N THR A 345 6.74 -1.40 -4.98
CA THR A 345 5.48 -2.08 -4.69
C THR A 345 5.25 -2.14 -3.19
N ILE A 346 4.15 -1.54 -2.74
CA ILE A 346 3.75 -1.48 -1.34
C ILE A 346 2.38 -2.12 -1.12
N ARG A 347 2.18 -2.65 0.09
CA ARG A 347 0.89 -3.16 0.55
C ARG A 347 0.31 -2.19 1.57
N ILE A 348 -0.97 -1.88 1.46
CA ILE A 348 -1.67 -0.96 2.35
C ILE A 348 -2.75 -1.75 3.06
N LEU A 349 -2.80 -1.63 4.38
CA LEU A 349 -3.83 -2.22 5.21
C LEU A 349 -4.50 -1.17 6.09
N ASP A 350 -5.74 -0.85 5.76
CA ASP A 350 -6.65 -0.07 6.59
C ASP A 350 -8.01 -0.80 6.71
N PRO A 351 -8.23 -1.55 7.81
CA PRO A 351 -9.49 -2.23 8.07
C PRO A 351 -10.59 -1.27 8.58
N LYS A 352 -10.26 0.00 8.87
CA LYS A 352 -11.22 1.01 9.35
C LYS A 352 -11.84 1.80 8.19
N MET A 353 -11.19 1.86 7.03
CA MET A 353 -11.77 2.43 5.82
C MET A 353 -12.99 1.62 5.36
N VAL A 354 -14.01 2.28 4.80
CA VAL A 354 -15.21 1.60 4.28
C VAL A 354 -15.40 1.97 2.80
N PRO A 355 -15.35 1.01 1.85
CA PRO A 355 -14.87 -0.37 2.01
C PRO A 355 -13.45 -0.46 2.55
N GLU A 356 -13.09 -1.58 3.18
CA GLU A 356 -11.74 -1.83 3.72
C GLU A 356 -10.67 -1.68 2.63
N ALA A 357 -9.55 -1.06 2.97
CA ALA A 357 -8.44 -0.88 2.04
C ALA A 357 -7.34 -1.92 2.35
N GLY A 358 -7.41 -3.05 1.67
CA GLY A 358 -6.31 -4.01 1.58
C GLY A 358 -5.75 -4.02 0.17
N VAL A 359 -4.77 -3.20 -0.15
CA VAL A 359 -4.33 -2.97 -1.55
C VAL A 359 -2.85 -3.29 -1.71
N LYS A 360 -2.49 -3.99 -2.79
CA LYS A 360 -1.11 -4.10 -3.28
C LYS A 360 -0.98 -3.17 -4.49
N SER A 361 -0.13 -2.16 -4.44
CA SER A 361 0.00 -1.19 -5.52
C SER A 361 1.41 -0.59 -5.58
N ARG A 362 1.74 -0.02 -6.73
CA ARG A 362 3.03 0.55 -7.07
C ARG A 362 3.01 2.06 -6.82
N VAL A 363 4.10 2.62 -6.29
CA VAL A 363 4.27 4.06 -6.10
C VAL A 363 4.53 4.72 -7.44
N ILE A 364 3.54 5.46 -7.93
CA ILE A 364 3.60 6.12 -9.25
C ILE A 364 4.00 7.58 -9.16
N GLN A 365 3.74 8.21 -8.01
CA GLN A 365 4.16 9.57 -7.70
C GLN A 365 4.62 9.67 -6.26
N ARG A 366 5.57 10.58 -6.03
CA ARG A 366 6.09 10.88 -4.70
C ARG A 366 6.33 12.37 -4.55
N THR A 367 5.97 12.89 -3.39
CA THR A 367 6.27 14.25 -2.97
C THR A 367 7.18 14.20 -1.75
N ILE A 368 8.29 14.92 -1.81
CA ILE A 368 9.34 14.97 -0.78
C ILE A 368 9.50 16.40 -0.28
N SER A 369 9.59 16.56 1.04
CA SER A 369 10.07 17.75 1.70
C SER A 369 11.30 17.40 2.55
N GLN A 370 12.40 18.11 2.29
CA GLN A 370 13.62 18.07 3.09
C GLN A 370 13.49 18.90 4.37
N ALA A 371 12.62 19.93 4.38
CA ALA A 371 12.39 20.75 5.57
C ALA A 371 11.42 20.10 6.57
N ASP A 372 10.39 19.41 6.09
CA ASP A 372 9.41 18.69 6.92
C ASP A 372 9.09 17.30 6.33
N PRO A 373 9.86 16.26 6.69
CA PRO A 373 9.63 14.90 6.22
C PRO A 373 8.23 14.33 6.51
N ASN A 374 7.49 14.89 7.48
CA ASN A 374 6.11 14.44 7.76
C ASN A 374 5.12 14.86 6.66
N GLN A 375 5.52 15.74 5.74
CA GLN A 375 4.73 16.11 4.56
C GLN A 375 5.00 15.18 3.37
N ASN A 376 5.88 14.17 3.51
CA ASN A 376 6.18 13.25 2.44
C ASN A 376 4.94 12.42 2.09
N LYS A 377 4.61 12.40 0.80
CA LYS A 377 3.45 11.71 0.27
C LYS A 377 3.84 10.77 -0.84
N VAL A 378 3.11 9.68 -0.93
CA VAL A 378 3.13 8.80 -2.09
C VAL A 378 1.73 8.67 -2.65
N ILE A 379 1.66 8.50 -3.95
CA ILE A 379 0.41 8.22 -4.64
C ILE A 379 0.57 6.88 -5.30
N VAL A 380 -0.37 6.00 -5.01
CA VAL A 380 -0.46 4.67 -5.59
C VAL A 380 -1.77 4.54 -6.35
N GLY A 381 -1.73 3.84 -7.49
CA GLY A 381 -2.86 3.67 -8.39
C GLY A 381 -2.97 2.22 -8.90
N GLU A 382 -4.19 1.79 -9.20
CA GLU A 382 -4.62 0.40 -9.50
C GLU A 382 -3.81 -0.27 -10.64
N PHE A 383 -3.49 -1.60 -10.65
CA PHE A 383 -4.39 -2.77 -10.57
C PHE A 383 -4.05 -3.83 -9.51
N ALA A 384 -4.86 -3.84 -8.45
CA ALA A 384 -5.79 -4.92 -8.13
C ALA A 384 -6.51 -4.45 -6.87
N THR A 385 -7.82 -4.19 -6.97
CA THR A 385 -8.69 -4.36 -5.81
C THR A 385 -8.55 -5.82 -5.40
N LEU A 386 -7.57 -6.10 -4.55
CA LEU A 386 -7.69 -7.20 -3.62
C LEU A 386 -8.95 -6.87 -2.86
N GLN A 387 -10.06 -7.47 -3.29
CA GLN A 387 -11.14 -7.76 -2.38
C GLN A 387 -10.45 -8.38 -1.17
N VAL A 388 -10.57 -7.73 -0.01
CA VAL A 388 -10.23 -8.37 1.26
C VAL A 388 -11.26 -9.49 1.41
N ILE A 389 -11.02 -10.60 0.72
CA ILE A 389 -11.78 -11.82 0.93
C ILE A 389 -11.18 -12.33 2.21
N THR A 390 -11.84 -12.06 3.34
CA THR A 390 -11.70 -12.95 4.48
C THR A 390 -12.08 -14.33 3.93
N PRO A 391 -11.15 -15.28 3.79
CA PRO A 391 -11.46 -16.54 3.13
C PRO A 391 -12.67 -17.15 3.82
N SER A 392 -13.56 -17.76 3.03
CA SER A 392 -14.68 -18.52 3.57
C SER A 392 -14.20 -19.54 4.61
N ILE A 393 -12.97 -20.05 4.50
CA ILE A 393 -12.37 -20.95 5.49
C ILE A 393 -12.12 -20.28 6.85
N ILE A 394 -11.77 -18.99 6.90
CA ILE A 394 -11.59 -18.27 8.17
C ILE A 394 -12.95 -17.96 8.78
N GLN A 395 -13.93 -17.54 7.97
CA GLN A 395 -15.30 -17.38 8.43
C GLN A 395 -15.91 -18.71 8.90
N GLN A 396 -15.60 -19.82 8.22
CA GLN A 396 -15.98 -21.17 8.62
C GLN A 396 -15.28 -21.58 9.90
N ILE A 397 -13.97 -21.39 10.06
CA ILE A 397 -13.25 -21.69 11.30
C ILE A 397 -13.80 -20.85 12.47
N GLN A 398 -14.11 -19.57 12.25
CA GLN A 398 -14.76 -18.73 13.27
C GLN A 398 -16.15 -19.26 13.63
N ASN A 399 -16.96 -19.60 12.63
CA ASN A 399 -18.28 -20.18 12.85
C ASN A 399 -18.19 -21.55 13.53
N ASP A 400 -17.24 -22.39 13.17
CA ASP A 400 -17.02 -23.72 13.74
C ASP A 400 -16.52 -23.63 15.18
N ILE A 401 -15.61 -22.70 15.50
CA ILE A 401 -15.20 -22.41 16.87
C ILE A 401 -16.40 -21.89 17.68
N ASN A 402 -17.14 -20.91 17.15
CA ASN A 402 -18.30 -20.34 17.84
C ASN A 402 -19.42 -21.38 18.02
N ASN A 403 -19.65 -22.23 17.04
CA ASN A 403 -20.64 -23.30 17.08
C ASN A 403 -20.19 -24.41 18.03
N ASN A 404 -18.93 -24.84 17.98
CA ASN A 404 -18.38 -25.81 18.92
C ASN A 404 -18.46 -25.29 20.37
N VAL A 405 -18.13 -24.02 20.62
CA VAL A 405 -18.29 -23.42 21.95
C VAL A 405 -19.76 -23.38 22.37
N ARG A 406 -20.69 -23.02 21.47
CA ARG A 406 -22.15 -23.05 21.75
C ARG A 406 -22.66 -24.46 22.02
N GLU A 407 -22.20 -25.45 21.27
CA GLU A 407 -22.54 -26.85 21.46
C GLU A 407 -22.03 -27.37 22.80
N LEU A 408 -20.78 -27.06 23.16
CA LEU A 408 -20.23 -27.41 24.48
C LEU A 408 -21.01 -26.74 25.63
N ILE A 409 -21.45 -25.49 25.45
CA ILE A 409 -22.32 -24.79 26.43
C ILE A 409 -23.70 -25.47 26.53
N ASN A 410 -24.30 -25.84 25.39
CA ASN A 410 -25.58 -26.54 25.38
C ASN A 410 -25.48 -27.96 25.99
N ASP A 411 -24.40 -28.68 25.69
CA ASP A 411 -24.12 -29.99 26.27
C ASP A 411 -23.87 -29.93 27.78
N LEU A 412 -23.24 -28.85 28.26
CA LEU A 412 -23.14 -28.58 29.70
C LEU A 412 -24.52 -28.32 30.31
N ARG A 413 -25.34 -27.46 29.70
CA ARG A 413 -26.71 -27.13 30.18
C ARG A 413 -27.62 -28.37 30.22
N ASN A 414 -27.48 -29.26 29.25
CA ASN A 414 -28.27 -30.47 29.13
C ASN A 414 -27.68 -31.64 29.94
N GLY A 415 -26.54 -31.44 30.61
CA GLY A 415 -25.87 -32.47 31.43
C GLY A 415 -25.18 -33.58 30.64
N THR A 416 -25.02 -33.42 29.32
CA THR A 416 -24.36 -34.40 28.43
C THR A 416 -22.84 -34.41 28.61
N LYS A 417 -22.25 -33.27 28.97
CA LYS A 417 -20.81 -33.12 29.22
C LYS A 417 -20.56 -32.55 30.62
N THR A 418 -19.35 -32.76 31.13
CA THR A 418 -18.93 -32.26 32.44
C THR A 418 -17.77 -31.28 32.29
N ALA A 419 -17.82 -30.19 33.04
CA ALA A 419 -16.74 -29.22 33.11
C ALA A 419 -15.66 -29.67 34.10
N SER A 420 -14.41 -29.37 33.78
CA SER A 420 -13.27 -29.57 34.66
C SER A 420 -12.73 -28.23 35.13
N VAL A 421 -12.39 -28.13 36.42
CA VAL A 421 -11.88 -26.90 37.03
C VAL A 421 -10.40 -27.06 37.32
N GLN A 422 -9.61 -26.13 36.79
CA GLN A 422 -8.19 -26.00 37.08
C GLN A 422 -7.96 -24.73 37.90
N LEU A 423 -7.37 -24.88 39.08
CA LEU A 423 -6.96 -23.76 39.93
C LEU A 423 -5.48 -23.42 39.70
N ILE A 424 -5.18 -22.14 39.46
CA ILE A 424 -3.81 -21.62 39.39
C ILE A 424 -3.57 -20.56 40.46
N THR A 425 -2.35 -20.50 40.97
CA THR A 425 -1.91 -19.52 41.98
C THR A 425 -0.73 -18.71 41.45
N PRO A 426 -0.98 -17.59 40.76
CA PRO A 426 0.11 -16.74 40.25
C PRO A 426 1.03 -16.22 41.35
N THR A 427 0.50 -16.09 42.57
CA THR A 427 1.17 -15.54 43.77
C THR A 427 1.71 -16.63 44.72
N GLY A 428 1.81 -17.88 44.23
CA GLY A 428 2.34 -19.01 44.99
C GLY A 428 1.34 -19.63 45.99
N LYS A 429 1.76 -20.73 46.64
CA LYS A 429 0.91 -21.58 47.53
C LYS A 429 1.29 -21.54 49.01
N SER A 430 2.33 -20.78 49.37
CA SER A 430 2.89 -20.70 50.72
C SER A 430 3.02 -19.26 51.15
N TRP A 431 2.69 -18.97 52.41
CA TRP A 431 2.77 -17.62 52.98
C TRP A 431 4.20 -17.29 53.42
N SER A 432 4.71 -16.14 52.98
CA SER A 432 5.93 -15.51 53.47
C SER A 432 5.62 -14.38 54.47
N LYS A 433 6.63 -13.90 55.22
CA LYS A 433 6.45 -12.76 56.14
C LYS A 433 6.14 -11.44 55.42
N GLU A 434 6.36 -11.37 54.11
CA GLU A 434 6.15 -10.19 53.27
C GLU A 434 4.82 -10.25 52.50
N ASP A 435 4.11 -11.38 52.54
CA ASP A 435 2.87 -11.57 51.79
C ASP A 435 1.68 -10.99 52.56
N SER A 436 1.03 -9.95 52.02
CA SER A 436 -0.21 -9.39 52.58
C SER A 436 -1.48 -9.98 51.97
N SER A 437 -1.38 -10.62 50.80
CA SER A 437 -2.49 -11.28 50.11
C SER A 437 -2.00 -12.32 49.10
N LYS A 438 -2.89 -13.23 48.69
CA LYS A 438 -2.67 -14.17 47.58
C LYS A 438 -3.87 -14.23 46.65
N THR A 439 -3.67 -14.72 45.44
CA THR A 439 -4.71 -14.81 44.40
C THR A 439 -4.78 -16.21 43.85
N ILE A 440 -5.99 -16.75 43.77
CA ILE A 440 -6.30 -17.99 43.07
C ILE A 440 -7.20 -17.65 41.88
N ILE A 441 -6.90 -18.25 40.73
CA ILE A 441 -7.71 -18.12 39.51
C ILE A 441 -8.23 -19.51 39.13
N ALA A 442 -9.55 -19.63 38.99
CA ALA A 442 -10.22 -20.80 38.44
C ALA A 442 -10.30 -20.70 36.92
N ARG A 443 -9.97 -21.80 36.24
CA ARG A 443 -10.14 -21.97 34.80
C ARG A 443 -11.02 -23.18 34.55
N VAL A 444 -12.05 -23.01 33.74
CA VAL A 444 -13.05 -24.05 33.46
C VAL A 444 -12.88 -24.56 32.04
N PHE A 445 -12.73 -25.87 31.89
CA PHE A 445 -12.50 -26.54 30.61
C PHE A 445 -13.54 -27.62 30.33
N VAL A 446 -13.98 -27.71 29.08
CA VAL A 446 -14.77 -28.84 28.54
C VAL A 446 -14.06 -29.36 27.31
N ASP A 447 -13.75 -30.66 27.29
CA ASP A 447 -13.03 -31.33 26.20
C ASP A 447 -11.75 -30.58 25.74
N GLY A 448 -11.04 -29.96 26.69
CA GLY A 448 -9.82 -29.19 26.44
C GLY A 448 -10.03 -27.74 26.02
N THR A 449 -11.27 -27.29 25.80
CA THR A 449 -11.61 -25.90 25.47
C THR A 449 -11.87 -25.09 26.74
N ASN A 450 -11.21 -23.93 26.91
CA ASN A 450 -11.42 -23.05 28.05
C ASN A 450 -12.71 -22.23 27.87
N LEU A 451 -13.68 -22.40 28.78
CA LEU A 451 -14.97 -21.73 28.77
C LEU A 451 -15.15 -20.73 29.92
N THR A 452 -14.08 -20.39 30.65
CA THR A 452 -14.16 -19.55 31.87
C THR A 452 -14.89 -18.22 31.64
N SER A 453 -14.69 -17.58 30.47
CA SER A 453 -15.31 -16.29 30.14
C SER A 453 -16.82 -16.37 29.82
N TYR A 454 -17.38 -17.57 29.67
CA TYR A 454 -18.80 -17.82 29.42
C TYR A 454 -19.58 -18.14 30.71
N LEU A 455 -18.92 -18.13 31.86
CA LEU A 455 -19.54 -18.32 33.17
C LEU A 455 -19.72 -16.96 33.84
N SER A 456 -20.89 -16.73 34.45
CA SER A 456 -21.07 -15.55 35.28
C SER A 456 -20.25 -15.65 36.57
N GLN A 457 -20.04 -14.51 37.23
CA GLN A 457 -19.48 -14.46 38.57
C GLN A 457 -20.16 -15.44 39.55
N SER A 458 -21.49 -15.52 39.50
CA SER A 458 -22.29 -16.43 40.33
C SER A 458 -22.08 -17.92 40.04
N ALA A 459 -21.43 -18.28 38.92
CA ALA A 459 -21.13 -19.66 38.60
C ALA A 459 -19.99 -20.25 39.47
N PHE A 460 -19.18 -19.41 40.11
CA PHE A 460 -17.99 -19.84 40.83
C PHE A 460 -18.26 -19.92 42.33
N ILE A 461 -18.38 -21.13 42.85
CA ILE A 461 -18.60 -21.38 44.27
C ILE A 461 -17.28 -21.74 44.91
N TRP A 462 -16.73 -20.83 45.71
CA TRP A 462 -15.50 -21.04 46.46
C TRP A 462 -15.81 -21.62 47.83
N THR A 463 -15.15 -22.73 48.19
CA THR A 463 -15.24 -23.31 49.53
C THR A 463 -13.86 -23.43 50.17
N LYS A 464 -13.81 -23.26 51.50
CA LYS A 464 -12.57 -23.37 52.27
C LYS A 464 -12.81 -24.34 53.42
N THR A 465 -12.01 -25.40 53.46
CA THR A 465 -12.08 -26.41 54.51
C THR A 465 -10.78 -26.47 55.30
N ASN A 466 -10.89 -26.76 56.59
CA ASN A 466 -9.73 -27.02 57.42
C ASN A 466 -8.99 -28.27 56.94
N THR A 467 -7.65 -28.17 56.83
CA THR A 467 -6.80 -29.23 56.26
C THR A 467 -6.76 -30.53 57.08
N VAL A 468 -7.19 -30.50 58.34
CA VAL A 468 -7.16 -31.63 59.28
C VAL A 468 -8.57 -32.12 59.59
N THR A 469 -9.49 -31.22 59.91
CA THR A 469 -10.85 -31.59 60.34
C THR A 469 -11.85 -31.69 59.20
N GLY A 470 -11.54 -31.12 58.02
CA GLY A 470 -12.46 -31.05 56.88
C GLY A 470 -13.67 -30.13 57.10
N VAL A 471 -13.74 -29.44 58.24
CA VAL A 471 -14.85 -28.52 58.57
C VAL A 471 -14.76 -27.27 57.68
N HIS A 472 -15.91 -26.85 57.16
CA HIS A 472 -16.06 -25.66 56.32
C HIS A 472 -15.90 -24.36 57.12
N ASP A 473 -15.25 -23.38 56.51
CA ASP A 473 -15.09 -22.02 57.03
C ASP A 473 -16.21 -21.12 56.47
N LEU A 474 -17.41 -21.24 57.06
CA LEU A 474 -18.62 -20.56 56.56
C LEU A 474 -18.51 -19.03 56.55
N ILE A 475 -17.65 -18.45 57.40
CA ILE A 475 -17.43 -17.00 57.43
C ILE A 475 -16.62 -16.57 56.21
N TRP A 476 -15.58 -17.34 55.88
CA TRP A 476 -14.79 -17.11 54.67
C TRP A 476 -15.64 -17.34 53.42
N GLU A 477 -16.44 -18.40 53.38
CA GLU A 477 -17.33 -18.71 52.25
C GLU A 477 -18.36 -17.60 52.02
N GLU A 478 -18.99 -17.08 53.08
CA GLU A 478 -19.93 -15.95 52.97
C GLU A 478 -19.26 -14.66 52.47
N LYS A 479 -17.98 -14.43 52.83
CA LYS A 479 -17.22 -13.27 52.36
C LYS A 479 -16.93 -13.35 50.85
N HIS A 480 -16.65 -14.53 50.34
CA HIS A 480 -16.24 -14.77 48.95
C HIS A 480 -17.36 -15.32 48.05
N LYS A 481 -18.61 -15.30 48.53
CA LYS A 481 -19.78 -15.80 47.80
C LYS A 481 -20.04 -15.06 46.47
N ASP A 482 -19.59 -13.81 46.39
CA ASP A 482 -19.74 -12.96 45.22
C ASP A 482 -18.44 -12.93 44.40
N ASP A 483 -17.40 -13.71 44.71
CA ASP A 483 -16.18 -13.74 43.89
C ASP A 483 -16.36 -14.61 42.63
N GLY A 484 -15.87 -14.12 41.50
CA GLY A 484 -16.00 -14.82 40.21
C GLY A 484 -14.90 -15.85 39.98
N TYR A 485 -14.35 -15.88 38.77
CA TYR A 485 -13.25 -16.77 38.41
C TYR A 485 -11.95 -16.51 39.19
N GLN A 486 -11.86 -15.42 39.95
CA GLN A 486 -10.72 -15.06 40.77
C GLN A 486 -11.15 -14.80 42.21
N VAL A 487 -10.44 -15.39 43.17
CA VAL A 487 -10.56 -15.10 44.61
C VAL A 487 -9.25 -14.57 45.16
N THR A 488 -9.33 -13.57 46.05
CA THR A 488 -8.18 -13.00 46.74
C THR A 488 -8.21 -13.39 48.21
N LEU A 489 -7.14 -14.00 48.69
CA LEU A 489 -6.95 -14.46 50.07
C LEU A 489 -6.29 -13.36 50.90
N ASP A 490 -6.76 -13.19 52.14
CA ASP A 490 -6.15 -12.28 53.10
C ASP A 490 -4.98 -12.96 53.84
N ASP A 491 -4.09 -12.14 54.42
CA ASP A 491 -2.96 -12.63 55.23
C ASP A 491 -3.40 -13.70 56.26
N GLY A 492 -2.78 -14.87 56.16
CA GLY A 492 -2.99 -15.98 57.08
C GLY A 492 -4.07 -16.97 56.67
N ASP A 493 -4.74 -16.78 55.52
CA ASP A 493 -5.70 -17.75 55.00
C ASP A 493 -5.03 -19.10 54.68
N VAL A 494 -5.32 -20.10 55.50
CA VAL A 494 -4.83 -21.48 55.33
C VAL A 494 -5.98 -22.47 55.33
N GLY A 495 -5.88 -23.50 54.49
CA GLY A 495 -6.98 -24.41 54.24
C GLY A 495 -6.81 -25.19 52.95
N ASN A 496 -7.74 -26.10 52.70
CA ASN A 496 -8.00 -26.61 51.36
C ASN A 496 -9.06 -25.71 50.72
N ILE A 497 -8.67 -25.00 49.66
CA ILE A 497 -9.60 -24.18 48.88
C ILE A 497 -10.03 -24.99 47.66
N THR A 498 -11.32 -25.05 47.44
CA THR A 498 -11.91 -25.66 46.24
C THR A 498 -12.79 -24.65 45.53
N CYS A 499 -12.94 -24.84 44.22
CA CYS A 499 -13.92 -24.13 43.43
C CYS A 499 -14.81 -25.16 42.73
N THR A 500 -16.11 -25.04 42.94
CA THR A 500 -17.14 -25.80 42.25
C THR A 500 -17.87 -24.87 41.30
N ILE A 501 -18.25 -25.39 40.13
CA ILE A 501 -18.95 -24.60 39.11
C ILE A 501 -20.42 -24.98 39.10
N GLU A 502 -21.28 -23.97 39.15
CA GLU A 502 -22.73 -24.12 38.99
C GLU A 502 -23.13 -23.85 37.54
N GLY A 503 -23.63 -24.91 36.87
CA GLY A 503 -23.94 -24.90 35.44
C GLY A 503 -25.09 -23.98 35.04
N ASP A 504 -25.95 -23.60 35.98
CA ASP A 504 -27.13 -22.76 35.74
C ASP A 504 -26.77 -21.30 35.38
N TYR A 505 -25.51 -20.91 35.60
CA TYR A 505 -25.00 -19.56 35.37
C TYR A 505 -24.16 -19.40 34.09
N LEU A 506 -24.35 -20.30 33.12
CA LEU A 506 -23.76 -20.23 31.78
C LEU A 506 -24.41 -19.10 30.94
N LYS A 507 -23.59 -18.17 30.45
CA LYS A 507 -24.00 -17.07 29.58
C LYS A 507 -24.04 -17.48 28.11
N THR A 508 -24.82 -16.75 27.31
CA THR A 508 -24.86 -16.90 25.85
C THR A 508 -23.74 -16.15 25.13
N GLU A 509 -23.07 -15.23 25.82
CA GLU A 509 -21.97 -14.40 25.31
C GLU A 509 -20.83 -14.33 26.34
N ALA A 510 -19.58 -14.27 25.86
CA ALA A 510 -18.40 -14.19 26.73
C ALA A 510 -18.22 -12.77 27.29
N GLU A 511 -17.73 -12.66 28.52
CA GLU A 511 -17.36 -11.35 29.13
C GLU A 511 -16.15 -10.68 28.45
N LEU A 512 -15.35 -11.45 27.74
CA LEU A 512 -14.25 -11.00 26.89
C LEU A 512 -14.35 -11.71 25.55
N SER A 513 -14.67 -10.97 24.49
CA SER A 513 -14.57 -11.45 23.12
C SER A 513 -13.16 -11.14 22.57
N ILE A 514 -12.54 -12.15 21.96
CA ILE A 514 -11.38 -11.92 21.09
C ILE A 514 -11.96 -11.69 19.69
N SER A 515 -11.94 -10.45 19.21
CA SER A 515 -12.05 -10.19 17.77
C SER A 515 -10.70 -10.53 17.15
N ILE A 516 -10.64 -11.60 16.36
CA ILE A 516 -9.49 -11.86 15.51
C ILE A 516 -9.70 -11.03 14.24
N ASP A 517 -9.22 -9.79 14.25
CA ASP A 517 -9.06 -8.98 13.02
C ASP A 517 -7.87 -9.56 12.22
N ASN A 518 -8.12 -10.64 11.48
CA ASN A 518 -7.15 -11.22 10.57
C ASN A 518 -7.54 -10.90 9.12
N SER A 519 -7.17 -9.70 8.66
CA SER A 519 -7.06 -9.41 7.24
C SER A 519 -5.75 -10.03 6.71
N LEU A 520 -5.85 -11.24 6.16
CA LEU A 520 -4.77 -11.87 5.40
C LEU A 520 -4.92 -11.51 3.92
N PHE A 521 -3.82 -11.04 3.31
CA PHE A 521 -3.74 -10.76 1.88
C PHE A 521 -3.52 -12.06 1.11
N PHE A 522 -4.31 -12.30 0.07
CA PHE A 522 -4.10 -13.40 -0.89
C PHE A 522 -3.69 -12.80 -2.23
N ASP A 523 -2.59 -13.28 -2.83
CA ASP A 523 -2.34 -13.05 -4.26
C ASP A 523 -3.05 -14.13 -5.09
N LYS A 524 -3.21 -13.91 -6.40
CA LYS A 524 -3.78 -14.89 -7.35
C LYS A 524 -3.02 -16.24 -7.39
N ASN A 525 -1.89 -16.36 -6.69
CA ASN A 525 -1.01 -17.52 -6.68
C ASN A 525 -1.03 -18.32 -5.36
N GLY A 526 -1.86 -17.94 -4.37
CA GLY A 526 -2.23 -18.82 -3.25
C GLY A 526 -1.13 -19.15 -2.23
N TRP A 527 -0.07 -18.36 -2.12
CA TRP A 527 0.98 -18.64 -1.12
C TRP A 527 0.60 -18.15 0.28
N ILE A 528 0.56 -19.09 1.23
CA ILE A 528 0.31 -18.88 2.65
C ILE A 528 1.67 -18.69 3.37
N TYR A 529 1.90 -17.55 4.01
CA TYR A 529 3.01 -17.41 4.97
C TYR A 529 2.46 -17.46 6.40
N GLN A 530 2.54 -18.64 7.03
CA GLN A 530 2.13 -18.86 8.42
C GLN A 530 3.33 -19.28 9.27
N LYS A 531 3.64 -18.51 10.31
CA LYS A 531 4.49 -18.97 11.42
C LYS A 531 3.58 -19.66 12.44
N ILE A 532 3.38 -20.97 12.29
CA ILE A 532 2.68 -21.81 13.26
C ILE A 532 3.64 -22.12 14.41
N ILE A 533 3.36 -21.61 15.60
CA ILE A 533 3.91 -22.17 16.85
C ILE A 533 2.83 -23.09 17.39
N GLY A 534 3.02 -24.39 17.17
CA GLY A 534 2.07 -25.42 17.54
C GLY A 534 2.04 -25.69 19.04
N VAL A 535 0.91 -26.24 19.51
CA VAL A 535 0.83 -26.97 20.77
C VAL A 535 0.02 -28.24 20.50
N MET A 536 0.67 -29.41 20.63
CA MET A 536 0.01 -30.72 20.67
C MET A 536 -0.61 -30.96 22.05
N PRO A 537 -1.69 -31.77 22.14
CA PRO A 537 -2.46 -31.97 23.37
C PRO A 537 -1.89 -33.11 24.24
N LEU A 538 -2.06 -32.98 25.55
CA LEU A 538 -1.92 -34.09 26.50
C LEU A 538 -3.31 -34.48 27.03
N GLN A 539 -3.71 -35.73 26.79
CA GLN A 539 -4.85 -36.37 27.44
C GLN A 539 -4.54 -36.68 28.91
N ALA A 540 -5.53 -36.54 29.81
CA ALA A 540 -5.95 -37.60 30.73
C ALA A 540 -7.06 -37.17 31.73
N HIS A 541 -8.12 -37.98 31.73
CA HIS A 541 -8.98 -38.49 32.80
C HIS A 541 -9.60 -37.61 33.91
N SER A 542 -10.88 -37.90 34.09
CA SER A 542 -11.92 -37.33 34.96
C SER A 542 -11.67 -37.41 36.48
N SER A 543 -11.87 -36.28 37.16
CA SER A 543 -12.77 -36.16 38.33
C SER A 543 -13.16 -34.69 38.54
N THR A 544 -14.43 -34.43 38.84
CA THR A 544 -15.09 -33.12 38.88
C THR A 544 -14.95 -32.44 40.24
N ASN A 545 -13.74 -31.98 40.62
CA ASN A 545 -13.50 -30.99 41.67
C ASN A 545 -12.00 -30.58 41.72
N GLY A 546 -11.70 -29.27 41.67
CA GLY A 546 -10.34 -28.76 41.85
C GLY A 546 -10.07 -28.43 43.32
N THR A 547 -9.09 -29.09 43.95
CA THR A 547 -8.71 -28.83 45.36
C THR A 547 -7.26 -28.36 45.44
N MET A 548 -7.00 -27.29 46.20
CA MET A 548 -5.65 -26.81 46.47
C MET A 548 -5.39 -26.64 47.96
N LYS A 549 -4.26 -27.18 48.45
CA LYS A 549 -3.83 -27.09 49.85
C LYS A 549 -2.87 -25.93 50.05
N LEU A 550 -3.22 -24.99 50.93
CA LEU A 550 -2.37 -23.90 51.38
C LEU A 550 -1.75 -24.24 52.74
N ILE A 551 -0.48 -23.90 52.92
CA ILE A 551 0.29 -24.22 54.14
C ILE A 551 0.98 -22.96 54.62
N ARG A 552 0.94 -22.69 55.93
CA ARG A 552 1.78 -21.68 56.58
C ARG A 552 3.08 -22.37 56.99
N CYS A 553 4.21 -21.85 56.50
CA CYS A 553 5.54 -22.33 56.88
C CYS A 553 6.00 -21.70 58.20
#